data_AF-A0A3M2Z310-F1
#
_entry.id   AF-A0A3M2Z310-F1
#
_cell.length_a   1.000
_cell.length_b   1.000
_cell.length_c   1.000
_cell.angle_alpha   90.00
_cell.angle_beta   90.00
_cell.angle_gamma   90.00
#
_symmetry.space_group_name_H-M   'P 1'
#
loop_
_entity.id
_entity.type
_entity.pdbx_description
1 polymer ?
#
loop_
_entity_poly.entity_id
_entity_poly.type
_entity_poly.pdbx_seq_one_letter_code
_entity_poly.pdbx_strand_id
1 'polypeptide(L)' 'MKAAETRILELRAELDQHNYRYHVLDEPSIPDAEYDRLFHELKALEAENPHLVTPDSPTQRVGSAA' A
#
# COMPACT_ATOMS: atom_id res chain seq x y z
N MET A 1 -12.73 -17.16 -5.44
CA MET A 1 -11.96 -16.45 -4.40
C MET A 1 -11.03 -15.45 -5.10
N LYS A 2 -11.53 -14.25 -5.42
CA LYS A 2 -10.76 -13.14 -6.03
C LYS A 2 -10.77 -11.87 -5.18
N ALA A 3 -11.48 -11.90 -4.05
CA ALA A 3 -11.69 -10.72 -3.21
C ALA A 3 -10.37 -10.19 -2.62
N ALA A 4 -9.48 -11.06 -2.16
CA ALA A 4 -8.18 -10.66 -1.63
C ALA A 4 -7.28 -10.05 -2.72
N GLU A 5 -7.23 -10.65 -3.90
CA GLU A 5 -6.46 -10.12 -5.04
C GLU A 5 -6.97 -8.74 -5.47
N THR A 6 -8.29 -8.59 -5.64
CA THR A 6 -8.90 -7.29 -5.95
C THR A 6 -8.59 -6.26 -4.86
N ARG A 7 -8.73 -6.62 -3.58
CA ARG A 7 -8.45 -5.69 -2.47
C ARG A 7 -6.99 -5.28 -2.41
N ILE A 8 -6.06 -6.21 -2.65
CA ILE A 8 -4.62 -5.92 -2.73
C ILE A 8 -4.34 -4.91 -3.85
N LEU A 9 -4.92 -5.11 -5.04
CA LEU A 9 -4.74 -4.19 -6.16
C LEU A 9 -5.31 -2.80 -5.88
N GLU A 10 -6.48 -2.72 -5.25
CA GLU A 10 -7.09 -1.46 -4.82
C GLU A 10 -6.21 -0.72 -3.81
N LEU A 11 -5.78 -1.40 -2.74
CA LEU A 11 -4.93 -0.82 -1.70
C LEU A 11 -3.59 -0.34 -2.25
N ARG A 12 -2.99 -1.08 -3.20
CA ARG A 12 -1.77 -0.64 -3.89
C ARG A 12 -1.98 0.66 -4.64
N ALA A 13 -3.04 0.75 -5.43
CA ALA A 13 -3.35 1.95 -6.20
C ALA A 13 -3.65 3.15 -5.28
N GLU A 14 -4.39 2.93 -4.20
CA GLU A 14 -4.72 3.95 -3.21
C GLU A 14 -3.47 4.46 -2.47
N LEU A 15 -2.63 3.55 -1.97
CA LEU A 15 -1.36 3.91 -1.33
C LEU A 15 -0.40 4.62 -2.28
N ASP A 16 -0.27 4.19 -3.54
CA ASP A 16 0.55 4.87 -4.54
C ASP A 16 0.02 6.27 -4.86
N GLN A 17 -1.30 6.44 -4.94
CA GLN A 17 -1.94 7.75 -5.12
C GLN A 17 -1.63 8.68 -3.93
N HIS A 18 -1.73 8.16 -2.70
CA HIS A 18 -1.40 8.92 -1.49
C HIS A 18 0.09 9.26 -1.41
N ASN A 19 0.97 8.33 -1.73
CA ASN A 19 2.42 8.56 -1.82
C ASN A 19 2.75 9.64 -2.84
N TYR A 20 2.13 9.61 -4.02
CA TYR A 20 2.32 10.63 -5.05
C TYR A 20 1.86 12.00 -4.56
N ARG A 21 0.69 12.08 -3.94
CA ARG A 21 0.15 13.33 -3.38
C ARG A 21 1.04 13.89 -2.27
N TYR A 22 1.52 13.04 -1.37
CA TYR A 22 2.40 13.42 -0.27
C TYR A 22 3.78 13.85 -0.76
N HIS A 23 4.45 13.04 -1.58
CA HIS A 23 5.85 13.27 -1.96
C HIS A 23 6.06 14.15 -3.20
N VAL A 24 5.10 14.16 -4.14
CA VAL A 24 5.24 14.88 -5.42
C VAL A 24 4.45 16.18 -5.42
N LEU A 25 3.21 16.15 -4.90
CA LEU A 25 2.34 17.32 -4.90
C LEU A 25 2.44 18.15 -3.62
N ASP A 26 3.05 17.64 -2.56
CA ASP A 26 3.07 18.26 -1.22
C ASP A 26 1.65 18.57 -0.71
N GLU A 27 0.68 17.71 -1.10
CA GLU A 27 -0.75 17.84 -0.82
C GLU A 27 -1.27 16.53 -0.22
N PRO A 28 -0.95 16.21 1.05
CA PRO A 28 -1.44 14.99 1.70
C PRO A 28 -2.96 14.97 1.72
N SER A 29 -3.56 13.96 1.09
CA SER A 29 -5.03 13.81 1.02
C SER A 29 -5.63 13.08 2.21
N ILE A 30 -4.82 12.32 2.95
CA ILE A 30 -5.22 11.59 4.15
C ILE A 30 -4.18 11.80 5.27
N PRO A 31 -4.59 11.73 6.55
CA PRO A 31 -3.64 11.73 7.66
C PRO A 31 -2.79 10.46 7.69
N ASP A 32 -1.59 10.55 8.26
CA ASP A 32 -0.65 9.43 8.40
C ASP A 32 -1.29 8.19 9.06
N ALA A 33 -2.14 8.39 10.07
CA ALA A 33 -2.83 7.28 10.74
C ALA A 33 -3.77 6.48 9.82
N GLU A 34 -4.36 7.14 8.81
CA GLU A 34 -5.21 6.45 7.82
C GLU A 34 -4.35 5.75 6.78
N TYR A 35 -3.23 6.36 6.38
CA TYR A 35 -2.25 5.71 5.52
C TYR A 35 -1.69 4.43 6.17
N ASP A 36 -1.31 4.50 7.45
CA ASP A 36 -0.81 3.37 8.21
C ASP A 36 -1.83 2.22 8.28
N ARG A 37 -3.12 2.53 8.40
CA ARG A 37 -4.20 1.53 8.38
C ARG A 37 -4.26 0.82 7.04
N LEU A 38 -4.32 1.56 5.94
CA LEU A 38 -4.36 1.00 4.58
C LEU A 38 -3.11 0.16 4.30
N PHE A 39 -1.94 0.64 4.75
CA PHE A 39 -0.67 -0.05 4.61
C PHE A 39 -0.64 -1.35 5.41
N HIS A 40 -1.10 -1.34 6.66
CA HIS A 40 -1.18 -2.54 7.49
C HIS A 40 -2.17 -3.57 6.93
N GLU A 41 -3.30 -3.12 6.39
CA GLU A 41 -4.26 -3.98 5.69
C GLU A 41 -3.61 -4.66 4.49
N LEU A 42 -2.93 -3.89 3.62
CA LEU A 42 -2.22 -4.44 2.46
C LEU A 42 -1.17 -5.47 2.89
N LYS A 43 -0.38 -5.15 3.91
CA LYS A 43 0.66 -6.04 4.44
C LYS A 43 0.08 -7.34 5.01
N ALA A 44 -1.06 -7.28 5.70
CA ALA A 44 -1.74 -8.46 6.22
C ALA A 44 -2.25 -9.36 5.09
N LEU A 45 -2.93 -8.77 4.10
CA LEU A 45 -3.44 -9.49 2.93
C LEU A 45 -2.31 -10.14 2.12
N GLU A 46 -1.19 -9.44 1.96
CA GLU A 46 0.02 -9.94 1.30
C GLU A 46 0.72 -11.06 2.09
N ALA A 47 0.72 -10.99 3.42
CA ALA A 47 1.25 -12.05 4.27
C ALA A 47 0.41 -13.33 4.18
N GLU A 48 -0.92 -13.19 4.06
CA GLU A 48 -1.83 -14.32 3.80
C GLU A 48 -1.73 -14.85 2.36
N ASN A 49 -1.32 -14.00 1.41
CA ASN A 49 -1.23 -14.31 -0.01
C ASN A 49 0.17 -14.00 -0.57
N PRO A 50 1.21 -14.76 -0.16
CA PRO A 50 2.60 -14.46 -0.53
C PRO A 50 2.86 -14.54 -2.04
N HIS A 51 2.02 -15.27 -2.79
CA HIS A 51 2.08 -15.37 -4.24
C HIS A 51 1.63 -14.09 -4.97
N LEU A 52 0.94 -13.18 -4.27
CA LEU A 52 0.51 -11.89 -4.79
C LEU A 52 1.49 -10.76 -4.45
N VAL A 53 2.48 -11.01 -3.59
CA VAL A 53 3.51 -10.02 -3.25
C VAL A 53 4.37 -9.75 -4.47
N THR A 54 4.49 -8.48 -4.83
CA THR A 54 5.31 -8.05 -5.95
C THR A 54 6.38 -7.05 -5.48
N PRO A 55 7.57 -7.00 -6.12
CA PRO A 55 8.66 -6.10 -5.71
C PRO A 55 8.31 -4.61 -5.80
N ASP A 56 7.32 -4.26 -6.63
CA ASP A 56 6.78 -2.92 -6.80
C ASP A 56 5.66 -2.58 -5.80
N SER A 57 5.27 -3.50 -4.93
CA SER A 57 4.27 -3.20 -3.89
C SER A 57 4.78 -2.13 -2.91
N PRO A 58 3.92 -1.18 -2.47
CA PRO A 58 4.27 -0.20 -1.45
C PRO A 58 4.87 -0.82 -0.18
N THR A 59 4.43 -2.02 0.21
CA THR A 59 4.93 -2.74 1.40
C THR A 59 6.38 -3.16 1.29
N GLN A 60 6.89 -3.37 0.07
CA GLN A 60 8.29 -3.73 -0.21
C GLN A 60 9.18 -2.49 -0.32
N ARG A 61 8.63 -1.34 -0.74
CA ARG A 61 9.38 -0.09 -0.93
C ARG A 61 9.71 0.60 0.39
N VAL A 62 8.78 0.61 1.35
CA VAL A 62 8.94 1.34 2.63
C VAL A 62 9.98 0.67 3.57
N GLY A 63 10.43 -0.54 3.27
CA GLY A 63 11.50 -1.24 4.00
C GLY A 63 12.94 -0.83 3.64
N SER A 64 13.16 0.01 2.63
CA SER A 64 14.51 0.42 2.19
C SER A 64 15.01 1.73 2.83
N ALA A 65 14.43 2.16 3.95
CA ALA A 65 15.03 3.19 4.79
C ALA A 65 16.01 2.51 5.76
N ALA A 66 17.23 2.26 5.29
CA ALA A 66 18.42 2.01 6.10
C ALA A 66 19.35 3.22 6.01
#